data_AF-B6Y9Z4-F1
#
_entry.id   AF-B6Y9Z4-F1
#
_cell.length_a   1.000
_cell.length_b   1.000
_cell.length_c   1.000
_cell.angle_alpha   90.00
_cell.angle_beta   90.00
_cell.angle_gamma   90.00
#
_symmetry.space_group_name_H-M   'P 1'
#
loop_
_entity.id
_entity.type
_entity.pdbx_description
1 polymer ?
#
loop_
_entity_poly.entity_id
_entity_poly.type
_entity_poly.pdbx_seq_one_letter_code
_entity_poly.pdbx_strand_id
1 'polypeptide(L)' 'MNDQYVQKTNKDGYRSRSAYKLIEIDDKFKLLQQGQKIIDLGAFPGGWSQVAPQFTVLRYV' A
#
# COMPACT_ATOMS: atom_id res chain seq x y z
N MET A 1 -18.42 11.58 7.24
CA MET A 1 -18.84 10.59 6.22
C MET A 1 -18.43 10.96 4.78
N ASN A 2 -17.98 12.18 4.46
CA ASN A 2 -17.50 12.58 3.12
C ASN A 2 -15.98 12.49 2.96
N ASP A 3 -15.37 11.37 3.36
CA ASP A 3 -13.95 11.19 3.10
C ASP A 3 -13.74 10.61 1.70
N GLN A 4 -13.12 11.40 0.82
CA GLN A 4 -12.86 11.03 -0.58
C GLN A 4 -12.00 9.76 -0.67
N TYR A 5 -11.07 9.55 0.26
CA TYR A 5 -10.24 8.36 0.27
C TYR A 5 -11.02 7.12 0.70
N VAL A 6 -12.06 7.21 1.55
CA VAL A 6 -12.93 6.05 1.82
C VAL A 6 -13.63 5.60 0.54
N GLN A 7 -14.20 6.55 -0.21
CA GLN A 7 -14.86 6.23 -1.48
C GLN A 7 -13.87 5.67 -2.51
N LYS A 8 -12.69 6.27 -2.59
CA LYS A 8 -11.62 5.81 -3.48
C LYS A 8 -11.13 4.41 -3.10
N THR A 9 -10.95 4.13 -1.79
CA THR A 9 -10.57 2.81 -1.25
C THR A 9 -11.51 1.71 -1.76
N ASN A 10 -12.82 1.96 -1.72
CA ASN A 10 -13.81 1.01 -2.24
C ASN A 10 -13.73 0.82 -3.75
N LYS A 11 -13.50 1.90 -4.51
CA LYS A 11 -13.37 1.83 -5.99
C LYS A 11 -12.10 1.10 -6.42
N ASP A 12 -10.98 1.39 -5.77
CA ASP A 12 -9.67 0.86 -6.12
C ASP A 12 -9.40 -0.52 -5.48
N GLY A 13 -10.30 -1.02 -4.63
CA GLY A 13 -10.19 -2.32 -3.98
C GLY A 13 -9.13 -2.39 -2.88
N TYR A 14 -8.75 -1.24 -2.29
CA TYR A 14 -7.83 -1.22 -1.15
C TYR A 14 -8.54 -1.58 0.16
N ARG A 15 -7.82 -2.19 1.10
CA ARG A 15 -8.38 -2.56 2.43
C ARG A 15 -8.57 -1.36 3.36
N SER A 16 -7.81 -0.29 3.14
CA SER A 16 -7.91 0.95 3.93
C SER A 16 -7.33 2.14 3.18
N ARG A 17 -7.75 3.33 3.61
CA ARG A 17 -7.19 4.61 3.15
C ARG A 17 -5.68 4.75 3.37
N SER A 18 -5.11 4.00 4.31
CA SER A 18 -3.67 4.03 4.58
C SER A 18 -2.83 3.49 3.42
N ALA A 19 -3.41 2.70 2.50
CA ALA A 19 -2.77 2.27 1.26
C ALA A 19 -2.20 3.47 0.47
N TYR A 20 -3.01 4.53 0.28
CA TYR A 20 -2.58 5.73 -0.44
C TYR A 20 -1.39 6.43 0.22
N LYS A 21 -1.32 6.43 1.56
CA LYS A 21 -0.19 7.02 2.28
C LYS A 21 1.12 6.31 1.94
N LEU A 22 1.12 4.97 1.90
CA LEU A 22 2.32 4.22 1.55
C LEU A 22 2.72 4.46 0.09
N ILE A 23 1.74 4.51 -0.82
CA ILE A 23 1.98 4.80 -2.24
C ILE A 23 2.61 6.20 -2.42
N GLU A 24 2.07 7.23 -1.76
CA GLU A 24 2.60 8.60 -1.84
C GLU A 24 3.99 8.73 -1.20
N ILE A 25 4.21 8.07 -0.06
CA ILE A 25 5.53 8.00 0.59
C ILE A 25 6.53 7.35 -0.35
N ASP A 26 6.17 6.21 -0.95
CA ASP A 26 7.07 5.50 -1.85
C ASP A 26 7.35 6.30 -3.13
N ASP A 27 6.34 6.96 -3.70
CA ASP A 27 6.55 7.81 -4.87
C ASP A 27 7.57 8.93 -4.60
N LYS A 28 7.49 9.55 -3.42
CA LYS A 28 8.38 10.64 -3.02
C LYS A 28 9.79 10.18 -2.64
N PHE A 29 9.92 9.07 -1.92
CA PHE A 29 11.17 8.68 -1.27
C PHE A 29 11.81 7.42 -1.85
N LYS A 30 11.13 6.70 -2.75
CA LYS A 30 11.57 5.43 -3.35
C LYS A 30 12.04 4.43 -2.28
N LEU A 31 11.21 4.30 -1.24
CA LEU A 31 11.51 3.56 -0.01
C LEU A 31 11.47 2.04 -0.24
N LEU A 32 10.48 1.59 -1.01
CA LEU A 32 10.22 0.20 -1.33
C LEU A 32 11.01 -0.18 -2.59
N GLN A 33 11.78 -1.25 -2.49
CA GLN A 33 12.62 -1.75 -3.57
C GLN A 33 12.44 -3.26 -3.74
N GLN A 34 12.67 -3.72 -4.96
CA GLN A 34 12.57 -5.13 -5.31
C GLN A 34 13.51 -5.99 -4.44
N GLY A 35 12.99 -7.12 -3.95
CA GLY A 35 13.74 -8.05 -3.10
C GLY A 35 13.80 -7.68 -1.62
N GLN A 36 13.27 -6.52 -1.19
CA GLN A 36 13.19 -6.18 0.22
C GLN A 36 12.21 -7.09 0.98
N LYS A 37 12.61 -7.48 2.18
CA LYS A 37 11.74 -8.15 3.16
C LYS A 37 11.14 -7.08 4.07
N ILE A 38 9.82 -7.08 4.22
CA ILE A 38 9.07 -6.06 4.96
C ILE A 38 8.26 -6.72 6.06
N ILE A 39 8.18 -6.04 7.22
CA ILE A 39 7.28 -6.39 8.33
C ILE A 39 6.34 -5.21 8.55
N ASP A 40 5.02 -5.46 8.47
CA ASP A 40 3.96 -4.48 8.75
C ASP A 40 3.43 -4.72 10.17
N LEU A 41 3.81 -3.86 11.10
CA LEU A 41 3.44 -3.98 12.52
C LEU A 41 2.10 -3.31 12.78
N GLY A 42 1.15 -4.05 13.38
CA GLY A 42 -0.19 -3.53 13.64
C GLY A 42 -1.04 -3.41 12.36
N ALA A 43 -0.84 -4.34 11.43
CA ALA A 43 -1.32 -4.21 10.06
C ALA A 43 -2.84 -4.07 9.89
N PHE A 44 -3.70 -4.47 10.84
CA PHE A 44 -5.16 -4.46 10.64
C PHE A 44 -5.68 -3.07 10.20
N PRO A 45 -6.41 -2.95 9.06
CA PRO A 45 -7.00 -4.01 8.22
C PRO A 45 -6.12 -4.50 7.05
N GLY A 46 -4.92 -3.97 6.87
CA GLY A 46 -3.88 -4.53 5.99
C GLY A 46 -3.59 -3.73 4.73
N GLY A 47 -3.88 -2.42 4.71
CA GLY A 47 -3.67 -1.59 3.52
C GLY A 47 -2.20 -1.50 3.08
N TRP A 48 -1.25 -1.40 4.01
CA TRP A 48 0.18 -1.38 3.70
C TRP A 48 0.65 -2.78 3.25
N SER A 49 0.29 -3.82 4.00
CA SER A 49 0.51 -5.22 3.61
C SER A 49 -0.04 -5.60 2.23
N GLN A 50 -1.13 -4.99 1.78
CA GLN A 50 -1.69 -5.22 0.44
C GLN A 50 -0.86 -4.55 -0.67
N VAL A 51 -0.32 -3.38 -0.38
CA VAL A 51 0.36 -2.51 -1.36
C VAL A 51 1.84 -2.84 -1.47
N ALA A 52 2.53 -3.07 -0.36
CA ALA A 52 3.98 -3.28 -0.32
C ALA A 52 4.49 -4.36 -1.28
N PRO A 53 3.85 -5.55 -1.43
CA PRO A 53 4.30 -6.58 -2.37
C PRO A 53 4.29 -6.13 -3.84
N GLN A 54 3.47 -5.15 -4.20
CA GLN A 54 3.40 -4.63 -5.58
C GLN A 54 4.72 -3.98 -6.02
N PHE A 55 5.52 -3.51 -5.06
CA PHE A 55 6.81 -2.86 -5.26
C PHE A 55 8.00 -3.79 -5.00
N THR A 56 7.86 -4.73 -4.05
CA THR A 56 9.00 -5.55 -3.61
C THR A 56 9.09 -6.92 -4.27
N VAL A 57 7.99 -7.47 -4.79
CA VAL A 57 7.99 -8.81 -5.40
C VAL A 57 8.51 -8.76 -6.83
N LEU A 58 9.39 -9.71 -7.17
CA LEU A 58 9.76 -10.01 -8.55
C LEU A 58 8.54 -10.54 -9.29
N ARG A 59 7.98 -9.73 -10.19
CA ARG A 59 6.98 -10.21 -11.14
C ARG A 59 7.73 -11.00 -12.21
N TYR A 60 7.62 -12.32 -12.14
CA TYR A 60 7.90 -13.15 -13.31
C TYR A 60 6.74 -12.92 -14.28
N VAL A 61 7.07 -12.46 -15.49
CA VAL A 61 6.13 -12.41 -16.63
C VAL A 61 5.75 -13.82 -17.07
#